data_AF-A0AAQ4PRX3-F1
#
_entry.id   AF-A0AAQ4PRX3-F1
#
_cell.length_a   1.000
_cell.length_b   1.000
_cell.length_c   1.000
_cell.angle_alpha   90.00
_cell.angle_beta   90.00
_cell.angle_gamma   90.00
#
_symmetry.space_group_name_H-M   'P 1'
#
loop_
_entity.id
_entity.type
_entity.pdbx_description
1 polymer ?
#
loop_
_entity_poly.entity_id
_entity_poly.type
_entity_poly.pdbx_seq_one_letter_code
_entity_poly.pdbx_strand_id
1 'polypeptide(L)'
;MYLYCPPERKKERLFHVSRRTEKDEGHNAARLNHRRNKRVGPKEPPRRMGVTPSPLPERAIYGFVLYLGSQFGFFLYCLWAFIPEEWLHAVGLTYWPQKYWALAVPIYLLVALVITVVLLFGVNMSNTAPLHSLDNITDVYAQGQRTADGQKGGIPRLKDVSISEVNKMFYLSPES
;
A
#
# COMPACT_ATOMS: atom_id res chain seq x y z
N MET A 1 54.42 39.57 62.74
CA MET A 1 53.58 39.74 61.54
C MET A 1 52.86 38.43 61.24
N TYR A 2 51.61 38.27 61.68
CA TYR A 2 50.69 37.26 61.12
C TYR A 2 49.30 37.90 61.06
N LEU A 3 48.84 38.18 59.83
CA LEU A 3 47.56 38.80 59.54
C LEU A 3 46.44 37.77 59.70
N TYR A 4 45.62 37.93 60.73
CA TYR A 4 44.37 37.19 60.91
C TYR A 4 43.39 37.58 59.79
N CYS A 5 43.07 36.64 58.90
CA CYS A 5 42.14 36.86 57.79
C CYS A 5 40.72 36.47 58.21
N PRO A 6 39.75 37.39 58.23
CA PRO A 6 38.41 37.15 58.79
C PRO A 6 37.60 36.11 57.98
N PRO A 7 36.83 35.23 58.65
CA PRO A 7 36.18 34.04 58.06
C PRO A 7 35.04 34.33 57.06
N GLU A 8 34.46 35.52 57.06
CA GLU A 8 33.31 35.87 56.20
C GLU A 8 33.64 35.93 54.69
N ARG A 9 34.87 36.34 54.32
CA ARG A 9 35.30 36.40 52.91
C ARG A 9 35.41 35.03 52.22
N LYS A 10 35.47 33.93 52.97
CA LYS A 10 35.51 32.57 52.38
C LYS A 10 34.12 32.08 51.99
N LYS A 11 33.08 32.42 52.77
CA LYS A 11 31.69 32.00 52.50
C LYS A 11 31.13 32.68 51.26
N GLU A 12 31.37 33.99 51.12
CA GLU A 12 30.95 34.74 49.93
C GLU A 12 31.60 34.19 48.64
N ARG A 13 32.89 33.88 48.69
CA ARG A 13 33.59 33.28 47.53
C ARG A 13 33.07 31.90 47.17
N LEU A 14 32.83 31.03 48.15
CA LEU A 14 32.24 29.71 47.90
C LEU A 14 30.82 29.82 47.35
N PHE A 15 30.02 30.75 47.87
CA PHE A 15 28.66 30.99 47.38
C PHE A 15 28.66 31.58 45.95
N HIS A 16 29.61 32.46 45.63
CA HIS A 16 29.79 32.98 44.27
C HIS A 16 30.32 31.93 43.30
N VAL A 17 31.21 31.03 43.74
CA VAL A 17 31.69 29.91 42.91
C VAL A 17 30.56 28.92 42.66
N SER A 18 29.79 28.55 43.68
CA SER A 18 28.63 27.64 43.55
C SER A 18 27.54 28.20 42.65
N ARG A 19 27.25 29.52 42.75
CA ARG A 19 26.30 30.18 41.84
C ARG A 19 26.83 30.27 40.41
N ARG A 20 28.15 30.33 40.23
CA ARG A 20 28.76 30.35 38.89
C ARG A 20 28.67 28.97 38.23
N THR A 21 28.96 27.89 38.98
CA THR A 21 28.84 26.52 38.46
C THR A 21 27.40 26.16 38.09
N GLU A 22 26.41 26.53 38.91
CA GLU A 22 25.00 26.24 38.64
C GLU A 22 24.48 26.98 37.39
N LYS A 23 24.91 28.23 37.20
CA LYS A 23 24.54 29.02 36.01
C LYS A 23 25.17 28.46 34.74
N ASP A 24 26.41 27.99 34.82
CA ASP A 24 27.13 27.39 33.70
C ASP A 24 26.54 26.04 33.32
N GLU A 25 26.13 25.21 34.30
CA GLU A 25 25.40 23.96 34.06
C GLU A 25 24.04 24.18 33.39
N GLY A 26 23.26 25.16 33.87
CA GLY A 26 21.99 25.52 33.25
C GLY A 26 22.14 25.98 31.79
N HIS A 27 23.16 26.80 31.51
CA HIS A 27 23.45 27.26 30.15
C HIS A 27 23.90 26.11 29.23
N ASN A 28 24.71 25.18 29.74
CA ASN A 28 25.19 24.02 29.00
C ASN A 28 24.06 23.01 28.73
N ALA A 29 23.17 22.77 29.70
CA ALA A 29 22.00 21.93 29.54
C ALA A 29 21.03 22.49 28.49
N ALA A 30 20.80 23.81 28.50
CA ALA A 30 19.97 24.49 27.49
C ALA A 30 20.57 24.36 26.08
N ARG A 31 21.89 24.51 25.93
CA ARG A 31 22.59 24.30 24.64
C ARG A 31 22.53 22.86 24.15
N LEU A 32 22.66 21.88 25.04
CA LEU A 32 22.56 20.46 24.71
C LEU A 32 21.13 20.10 24.26
N ASN A 33 20.12 20.59 24.96
CA ASN A 33 18.71 20.39 24.59
C ASN A 33 18.38 21.06 23.25
N HIS A 34 18.87 22.27 23.00
CA HIS A 34 18.68 22.93 21.71
C HIS A 34 19.37 22.17 20.55
N ARG A 35 20.59 21.65 20.77
CA ARG A 35 21.29 20.78 19.78
C ARG A 35 20.59 19.44 19.56
N ARG A 36 19.99 18.86 20.61
CA ARG A 36 19.20 17.62 20.51
C ARG A 36 17.95 17.86 19.68
N ASN A 37 17.22 18.95 19.95
CA ASN A 37 16.00 19.29 19.23
C ASN A 37 16.29 19.66 17.76
N LYS A 38 17.43 20.30 17.48
CA LYS A 38 17.84 20.63 16.10
C LYS A 38 18.28 19.42 15.27
N ARG A 39 18.73 18.33 15.89
CA ARG A 39 19.02 17.05 15.21
C ARG A 39 17.76 16.25 14.89
N VAL A 40 16.68 16.49 15.62
CA VAL A 40 15.35 15.94 15.33
C VAL A 40 14.57 17.02 14.58
N GLY A 41 15.04 17.35 13.36
CA GLY A 41 14.19 18.06 12.42
C GLY A 41 12.91 17.24 12.15
N PRO A 42 11.85 17.86 11.60
CA PRO A 42 10.68 17.11 11.16
C PRO A 42 11.17 16.00 10.24
N LYS A 43 11.03 14.74 10.66
CA LYS A 43 11.18 13.63 9.73
C LYS A 43 10.04 13.80 8.75
N GLU A 44 10.32 14.34 7.57
CA GLU A 44 9.39 14.22 6.46
C GLU A 44 8.99 12.75 6.41
N PRO A 45 7.67 12.44 6.45
CA PRO A 45 7.25 11.05 6.34
C PRO A 45 7.92 10.49 5.09
N PRO A 46 8.45 9.25 5.14
CA PRO A 46 9.03 8.64 3.95
C PRO A 46 8.01 8.84 2.85
N ARG A 47 8.43 9.53 1.77
CA ARG A 47 7.60 9.81 0.62
C ARG A 47 7.21 8.44 0.12
N ARG A 48 6.08 7.93 0.60
CA ARG A 48 5.47 6.71 0.09
C ARG A 48 5.22 7.13 -1.33
N MET A 49 6.07 6.66 -2.23
CA MET A 49 5.75 6.54 -3.64
C MET A 49 4.66 5.48 -3.66
N GLY A 50 3.51 5.85 -3.11
CA GLY A 50 2.31 5.08 -3.19
C GLY A 50 2.10 4.98 -4.67
N VAL A 51 1.96 3.75 -5.14
CA VAL A 51 1.14 3.47 -6.30
C VAL A 51 -0.27 3.93 -5.92
N THR A 52 -0.45 5.24 -5.83
CA THR A 52 -1.73 5.85 -5.54
C THR A 52 -2.50 5.63 -6.82
N PRO A 53 -3.69 5.01 -6.75
CA PRO A 53 -4.54 4.79 -7.91
C PRO A 53 -5.12 6.12 -8.45
N SER A 54 -4.72 7.25 -7.87
CA SER A 54 -5.13 8.58 -8.32
C SER A 54 -4.77 8.77 -9.80
N PRO A 55 -5.74 9.22 -10.62
CA PRO A 55 -5.52 9.47 -12.04
C PRO A 55 -4.54 10.64 -12.18
N LEU A 56 -3.27 10.30 -12.40
CA LEU A 56 -2.25 11.27 -12.74
C LEU A 56 -2.39 11.58 -14.23
N PRO A 57 -2.40 12.86 -14.63
CA PRO A 57 -2.51 13.24 -16.05
C PRO A 57 -1.39 12.62 -16.90
N GLU A 58 -0.21 12.42 -16.32
CA GLU A 58 0.91 11.72 -16.95
C GLU A 58 0.56 10.28 -17.37
N ARG A 59 -0.18 9.53 -16.54
CA ARG A 59 -0.62 8.16 -16.87
C ARG A 59 -1.65 8.14 -18.00
N ALA A 60 -2.51 9.16 -18.08
CA ALA A 60 -3.52 9.25 -19.13
C ALA A 60 -2.89 9.48 -20.53
N ILE A 61 -1.80 10.26 -20.60
CA ILE A 61 -1.10 10.53 -21.86
C ILE A 61 -0.48 9.24 -22.43
N TYR A 62 0.18 8.43 -21.60
CA TYR A 62 0.75 7.15 -22.04
C TYR A 62 -0.34 6.20 -22.59
N GLY A 63 -1.48 6.12 -21.89
CA GLY A 63 -2.62 5.33 -22.36
C GLY A 63 -3.18 5.83 -23.69
N PHE A 64 -3.27 7.15 -23.88
CA PHE A 64 -3.74 7.75 -25.13
C PHE A 64 -2.79 7.51 -26.30
N VAL A 65 -1.48 7.69 -26.10
CA VAL A 65 -0.47 7.40 -27.13
C VAL A 65 -0.47 5.92 -27.49
N LEU A 66 -0.57 5.03 -26.49
CA LEU A 66 -0.67 3.59 -26.70
C LEU A 66 -1.95 3.22 -27.46
N TYR A 67 -3.08 3.87 -27.18
CA TYR A 67 -4.34 3.65 -27.89
C TYR A 67 -4.26 4.05 -29.36
N LEU A 68 -3.70 5.22 -29.67
CA LEU A 68 -3.51 5.64 -31.06
C LEU A 68 -2.53 4.72 -31.79
N GLY A 69 -1.42 4.37 -31.14
CA GLY A 69 -0.40 3.47 -31.69
C GLY A 69 -0.94 2.06 -31.94
N SER A 70 -1.73 1.51 -31.00
CA SER A 70 -2.34 0.18 -31.14
C SER A 70 -3.38 0.16 -32.26
N GLN A 71 -4.19 1.21 -32.39
CA GLN A 71 -5.19 1.30 -33.45
C GLN A 71 -4.55 1.39 -34.83
N PHE A 72 -3.51 2.23 -34.98
CA PHE A 72 -2.75 2.35 -36.22
C PHE A 72 -2.04 1.03 -36.58
N GLY A 73 -1.35 0.41 -35.63
CA GLY A 73 -0.70 -0.89 -35.82
C GLY A 73 -1.69 -2.00 -36.17
N PHE A 74 -2.87 -2.00 -35.55
CA PHE A 74 -3.93 -2.97 -35.84
C PHE A 74 -4.45 -2.83 -37.28
N PHE A 75 -4.70 -1.61 -37.75
CA PHE A 75 -5.12 -1.39 -39.14
C PHE A 75 -4.04 -1.81 -40.14
N LEU A 76 -2.77 -1.49 -39.89
CA LEU A 76 -1.66 -1.95 -40.71
C LEU A 76 -1.56 -3.48 -40.73
N TYR A 77 -1.75 -4.12 -39.57
CA TYR A 77 -1.76 -5.57 -39.46
C TYR A 77 -2.90 -6.20 -40.26
N CYS A 78 -4.13 -5.67 -40.16
CA CYS A 78 -5.25 -6.14 -40.95
C CYS A 78 -5.01 -5.94 -42.46
N LEU A 79 -4.54 -4.75 -42.85
CA LEU A 79 -4.23 -4.45 -44.24
C LEU A 79 -3.20 -5.44 -44.79
N TRP A 80 -2.12 -5.67 -44.04
CA TRP A 80 -1.12 -6.68 -44.39
C TRP A 80 -1.72 -8.10 -44.42
N ALA A 81 -2.58 -8.47 -43.48
CA ALA A 81 -3.17 -9.82 -43.42
C ALA A 81 -4.12 -10.11 -44.59
N PHE A 82 -4.91 -9.13 -45.02
CA PHE A 82 -5.91 -9.30 -46.08
C PHE A 82 -5.36 -9.11 -47.51
N ILE A 83 -4.31 -8.32 -47.70
CA ILE A 83 -3.72 -8.12 -49.02
C ILE A 83 -3.01 -9.41 -49.48
N PRO A 84 -3.27 -9.92 -50.71
CA PRO A 84 -2.59 -11.08 -51.24
C PRO A 84 -1.09 -10.81 -51.49
N GLU A 85 -0.26 -11.84 -51.37
CA GLU A 85 1.21 -11.72 -51.52
C GLU A 85 1.62 -11.16 -52.89
N GLU A 86 0.91 -11.53 -53.96
CA GLU A 86 1.09 -11.01 -55.33
C GLU A 86 1.18 -9.48 -55.38
N TRP A 87 0.27 -8.79 -54.67
CA TRP A 87 0.21 -7.33 -54.65
C TRP A 87 1.34 -6.74 -53.82
N LEU A 88 1.73 -7.41 -52.74
CA LEU A 88 2.87 -7.02 -51.92
C LEU A 88 4.18 -7.15 -52.72
N HIS A 89 4.33 -8.22 -53.49
CA HIS A 89 5.47 -8.43 -54.38
C HIS A 89 5.55 -7.36 -55.47
N ALA A 90 4.42 -6.93 -56.03
CA ALA A 90 4.36 -5.84 -57.01
C ALA A 90 4.84 -4.49 -56.45
N VAL A 91 4.64 -4.24 -55.15
CA VAL A 91 5.13 -3.04 -54.44
C VAL A 91 6.62 -3.17 -54.04
N GLY A 92 7.25 -4.32 -54.31
CA GLY A 92 8.66 -4.58 -53.98
C GLY A 92 8.89 -5.13 -52.57
N LEU A 93 7.83 -5.56 -51.87
CA LEU A 93 7.91 -6.13 -50.52
C LEU A 93 8.09 -7.65 -50.60
N THR A 94 9.27 -8.10 -50.99
CA THR A 94 9.56 -9.53 -51.27
C THR A 94 9.98 -10.36 -50.06
N TYR A 95 10.47 -9.75 -48.98
CA TYR A 95 11.05 -10.46 -47.82
C TYR A 95 10.25 -10.29 -46.53
N TRP A 96 8.99 -10.75 -46.53
CA TRP A 96 8.11 -10.68 -45.37
C TRP A 96 7.90 -12.06 -44.71
N PRO A 97 7.57 -12.10 -43.41
CA PRO A 97 7.18 -13.34 -42.76
C PRO A 97 5.95 -13.94 -43.44
N GLN A 98 5.90 -15.27 -43.51
CA GLN A 98 4.84 -16.02 -44.17
C GLN A 98 3.46 -15.70 -43.55
N LYS A 99 2.40 -15.65 -44.39
CA LYS A 99 1.04 -15.26 -43.98
C LYS A 99 0.42 -16.07 -42.84
N TYR A 100 0.92 -17.27 -42.53
CA TYR A 100 0.43 -18.04 -41.38
C TYR A 100 0.54 -17.26 -40.07
N TRP A 101 1.48 -16.31 -39.96
CA TRP A 101 1.62 -15.46 -38.78
C TRP A 101 0.40 -14.57 -38.54
N ALA A 102 -0.37 -14.24 -39.59
CA ALA A 102 -1.65 -13.54 -39.44
C ALA A 102 -2.67 -14.36 -38.64
N LEU A 103 -2.58 -15.69 -38.66
CA LEU A 103 -3.42 -16.58 -37.85
C LEU A 103 -2.74 -16.95 -36.53
N ALA A 104 -1.43 -17.17 -36.55
CA ALA A 104 -0.69 -17.62 -35.38
C ALA A 104 -0.68 -16.58 -34.27
N VAL A 105 -0.47 -15.30 -34.59
CA VAL A 105 -0.44 -14.20 -33.61
C VAL A 105 -1.70 -14.14 -32.75
N PRO A 106 -2.94 -14.10 -33.29
CA PRO A 106 -4.14 -14.08 -32.46
C PRO A 106 -4.33 -15.36 -31.65
N ILE A 107 -3.96 -16.53 -32.18
CA ILE A 107 -4.00 -17.80 -31.44
C ILE A 107 -3.05 -17.76 -30.24
N TYR A 108 -1.80 -17.35 -30.44
CA TYR A 108 -0.82 -17.22 -29.37
C TYR A 108 -1.25 -16.18 -28.32
N LEU A 109 -1.87 -15.08 -28.73
CA LEU A 109 -2.42 -14.08 -27.82
C LEU A 109 -3.51 -14.69 -26.92
N LEU A 110 -4.43 -15.47 -27.48
CA LEU A 110 -5.48 -16.15 -26.70
C LEU A 110 -4.87 -17.16 -25.72
N VAL A 111 -3.92 -17.98 -26.16
CA VAL A 111 -3.22 -18.95 -25.30
C VAL A 111 -2.47 -18.22 -24.17
N ALA A 112 -1.76 -17.14 -24.48
CA ALA A 112 -1.05 -16.33 -23.49
C ALA A 112 -2.01 -15.69 -22.47
N LEU A 113 -3.19 -15.23 -22.90
CA LEU A 113 -4.23 -14.71 -22.01
C LEU A 113 -4.72 -15.79 -21.05
N VAL A 114 -5.06 -16.99 -21.56
CA VAL A 114 -5.48 -18.12 -20.72
C VAL A 114 -4.39 -18.48 -19.71
N ILE A 115 -3.14 -18.60 -20.15
CA ILE A 115 -2.00 -18.87 -19.27
C ILE A 115 -1.89 -17.78 -18.20
N THR A 116 -2.02 -16.51 -18.57
CA THR A 116 -1.94 -15.38 -17.63
C THR A 116 -3.05 -15.45 -16.58
N VAL A 117 -4.28 -15.79 -16.97
CA VAL A 117 -5.40 -15.98 -16.03
C VAL A 117 -5.13 -17.13 -15.07
N VAL A 118 -4.66 -18.28 -15.58
CA VAL A 118 -4.32 -19.45 -14.75
C VAL A 118 -3.19 -19.13 -13.77
N LEU A 119 -2.13 -18.45 -14.24
CA LEU A 119 -1.02 -18.03 -13.40
C LEU A 119 -1.46 -17.00 -12.37
N LEU A 120 -2.28 -16.02 -12.75
CA LEU A 120 -2.82 -15.02 -11.84
C LEU A 120 -3.66 -15.70 -10.75
N PHE A 121 -4.51 -16.66 -11.11
CA PHE A 121 -5.25 -17.46 -10.13
C PHE A 121 -4.31 -18.22 -9.21
N GLY A 122 -3.30 -18.92 -9.74
CA GLY A 122 -2.31 -19.66 -8.95
C GLY A 122 -1.53 -18.76 -7.98
N VAL A 123 -1.06 -17.60 -8.45
CA VAL A 123 -0.37 -16.60 -7.63
C VAL A 123 -1.29 -16.02 -6.56
N ASN A 124 -2.53 -15.66 -6.94
CA ASN A 124 -3.51 -15.15 -5.99
C ASN A 124 -3.80 -16.20 -4.90
N MET A 125 -4.00 -17.45 -5.27
CA MET A 125 -4.24 -18.54 -4.30
C MET A 125 -3.02 -18.83 -3.42
N SER A 126 -1.81 -18.65 -3.94
CA SER A 126 -0.56 -18.83 -3.18
C SER A 126 -0.31 -17.70 -2.19
N ASN A 127 -0.75 -16.48 -2.52
CA ASN A 127 -0.57 -15.28 -1.69
C ASN A 127 -1.74 -15.03 -0.73
N THR A 128 -2.90 -15.64 -0.96
CA THR A 128 -4.10 -15.49 -0.15
C THR A 128 -4.11 -16.53 0.97
N ALA A 129 -4.73 -16.21 2.11
CA ALA A 129 -4.94 -17.20 3.17
C ALA A 129 -5.71 -18.42 2.64
N PRO A 130 -5.50 -19.63 3.19
CA PRO A 130 -6.24 -20.83 2.78
C PRO A 130 -7.76 -20.56 2.73
N LEU A 131 -8.50 -21.15 1.80
CA LEU A 131 -9.93 -20.85 1.61
C LEU A 131 -10.76 -21.06 2.89
N HIS A 132 -10.28 -21.90 3.81
CA HIS A 132 -10.91 -22.17 5.10
C HIS A 132 -10.53 -21.19 6.21
N SER A 133 -9.64 -20.22 5.97
CA SER A 133 -9.31 -19.21 6.97
C SER A 133 -10.34 -18.10 7.01
N LEU A 134 -10.79 -17.76 8.23
CA LEU A 134 -11.66 -16.61 8.49
C LEU A 134 -10.95 -15.28 8.19
N ASP A 135 -9.62 -15.27 8.07
CA ASP A 135 -8.84 -14.09 7.68
C ASP A 135 -9.22 -13.54 6.28
N ASN A 136 -9.82 -14.37 5.42
CA ASN A 136 -10.38 -13.94 4.14
C ASN A 136 -11.70 -13.16 4.28
N ILE A 137 -12.35 -13.21 5.45
CA ILE A 137 -13.66 -12.60 5.72
C ILE A 137 -13.53 -11.48 6.76
N THR A 138 -12.65 -11.63 7.75
CA THR A 138 -12.48 -10.69 8.86
C THR A 138 -11.13 -10.02 8.81
N ASP A 139 -11.11 -8.68 8.81
CA ASP A 139 -9.89 -7.88 8.95
C ASP A 139 -9.70 -7.39 10.40
N VAL A 140 -8.61 -6.67 10.66
CA VAL A 140 -8.29 -6.14 12.00
C VAL A 140 -9.35 -5.14 12.50
N TYR A 141 -10.12 -4.54 11.59
CA TYR A 141 -11.22 -3.64 11.91
C TYR A 141 -12.58 -4.33 11.98
N ALA A 142 -12.66 -5.62 11.65
CA ALA A 142 -13.87 -6.41 11.78
C ALA A 142 -14.25 -6.51 13.26
N GLN A 143 -15.19 -5.67 13.66
CA GLN A 143 -15.83 -5.77 14.96
C GLN A 143 -16.78 -6.97 14.88
N GLY A 144 -16.28 -8.16 15.25
CA GLY A 144 -17.17 -9.28 15.55
C GLY A 144 -18.23 -8.80 16.53
N GLN A 145 -19.50 -9.17 16.30
CA GLN A 145 -20.58 -8.82 17.21
C GLN A 145 -20.24 -9.34 18.60
N ARG A 146 -19.67 -8.48 19.44
CA ARG A 146 -19.36 -8.82 20.81
C ARG A 146 -20.69 -9.23 21.46
N THR A 147 -20.72 -10.43 22.02
CA THR A 147 -21.73 -10.88 22.98
C THR A 147 -21.60 -9.98 24.22
N ALA A 148 -22.07 -8.74 24.10
CA ALA A 148 -22.40 -7.96 25.26
C ALA A 148 -23.61 -8.67 25.87
N ASP A 149 -23.36 -9.37 26.98
CA ASP A 149 -24.39 -9.89 27.86
C ASP A 149 -25.42 -8.77 28.05
N GLY A 150 -26.61 -8.99 27.50
CA GLY A 150 -27.64 -7.97 27.45
C GLY A 150 -28.00 -7.59 28.88
N GLN A 151 -28.01 -6.30 29.19
CA GLN A 151 -28.62 -5.83 30.43
C GLN A 151 -30.03 -6.43 30.51
N LYS A 152 -30.25 -7.28 31.52
CA LYS A 152 -31.53 -7.92 31.81
C LYS A 152 -32.59 -6.84 31.96
N GLY A 153 -33.42 -6.66 30.93
CA GLY A 153 -34.55 -5.72 30.92
C GLY A 153 -34.56 -4.65 29.83
N GLY A 154 -33.51 -4.54 29.01
CA GLY A 154 -33.48 -3.61 27.86
C GLY A 154 -33.85 -4.28 26.53
N ILE A 155 -34.31 -3.49 25.55
CA ILE A 155 -34.47 -3.95 24.16
C ILE A 155 -33.07 -4.32 23.62
N PRO A 156 -32.84 -5.56 23.16
CA PRO A 156 -31.53 -5.97 22.68
C PRO A 156 -31.14 -5.14 21.45
N ARG A 157 -29.84 -4.82 21.37
CA ARG A 157 -29.29 -4.14 20.19
C ARG A 157 -29.53 -5.01 18.96
N LEU A 158 -29.92 -4.37 17.85
CA LEU A 158 -30.07 -5.05 16.57
C LEU A 158 -28.73 -5.68 16.20
N LYS A 159 -28.74 -7.00 16.04
CA LYS A 159 -27.59 -7.80 15.64
C LYS A 159 -28.06 -8.81 14.61
N ASP A 160 -27.24 -9.02 13.58
CA ASP A 160 -27.39 -10.12 12.65
C ASP A 160 -27.31 -11.46 13.40
N VAL A 161 -28.31 -12.31 13.20
CA VAL A 161 -28.32 -13.68 13.72
C VAL A 161 -27.53 -14.55 12.75
N SER A 162 -26.66 -15.42 13.26
CA SER A 162 -25.88 -16.30 12.40
C SER A 162 -26.81 -17.21 11.58
N ILE A 163 -26.48 -17.43 10.30
CA ILE A 163 -27.33 -18.24 9.40
C ILE A 163 -27.56 -19.65 9.96
N SER A 164 -26.59 -20.19 10.70
CA SER A 164 -26.68 -21.48 11.38
C SER A 164 -27.75 -21.50 12.49
N GLU A 165 -27.89 -20.39 13.23
CA GLU A 165 -28.87 -20.26 14.31
C GLU A 165 -30.28 -20.06 13.74
N VAL A 166 -30.43 -19.26 12.67
CA VAL A 166 -31.69 -19.16 11.91
C VAL A 166 -32.10 -20.51 11.36
N ASN A 167 -31.15 -21.23 10.71
CA ASN A 167 -31.46 -22.53 10.13
C ASN A 167 -31.85 -23.56 11.19
N LYS A 168 -31.22 -23.52 12.37
CA LYS A 168 -31.56 -24.42 13.47
C LYS A 168 -32.96 -24.14 14.00
N MET A 169 -33.34 -22.86 14.13
CA MET A 169 -34.63 -22.44 14.68
C MET A 169 -35.79 -22.74 13.74
N PHE A 170 -35.63 -22.55 12.44
CA PHE A 170 -36.71 -22.73 11.46
C PHE A 170 -36.78 -24.12 10.82
N TYR A 171 -35.65 -24.83 10.68
CA TYR A 171 -35.60 -26.08 9.91
C TYR A 171 -35.18 -27.32 10.71
N LEU A 172 -34.54 -27.16 11.89
CA LEU A 172 -34.04 -28.29 12.68
C LEU A 172 -34.73 -28.43 14.05
N SER A 173 -35.67 -27.54 14.38
CA SER A 173 -36.54 -27.70 15.54
C SER A 173 -37.52 -28.85 15.28
N PRO A 174 -37.50 -29.96 16.03
CA PRO A 174 -38.57 -30.94 15.93
C PRO A 174 -39.86 -30.28 16.44
N GLU A 175 -40.92 -30.26 15.62
CA GLU A 175 -42.26 -29.96 16.09
C GLU A 175 -42.61 -30.93 17.23
N SER A 176 -42.94 -30.38 18.40
CA SER A 176 -43.54 -31.10 19.53
C SER A 176 -44.95 -30.59 19.76
#